data_AF-A2E1R7-F1
#
_entry.id   AF-A2E1R7-F1
#
_cell.length_a   1.000
_cell.length_b   1.000
_cell.length_c   1.000
_cell.angle_alpha   90.00
_cell.angle_beta   90.00
_cell.angle_gamma   90.00
#
_symmetry.space_group_name_H-M   'P 1'
#
loop_
_entity.id
_entity.type
_entity.pdbx_description
1 polymer ?
#
loop_
_entity_poly.entity_id
_entity_poly.type
_entity_poly.pdbx_seq_one_letter_code
_entity_poly.pdbx_strand_id
1 'polypeptide(L)'
;MSIDEESLLNIYKNRIIQIDTTQLMIVNFTQYVFSNEKYINILSRAFKEVLEYDTNYLKYLYMLNDILQRSKSVNPTIFKAFSPVIEYVIIKIAKRKDIGEIGEVLQIIDLFQTRNIFSPQFCVRLRVQASVNQEISDEPRKLREFLATCDRAAELEEEYKQLVQGDDKEKIRNNLLEQKKNLELMNSFHSENLQKHMKMNSACNTYLEKLNSGERFRRIPRQDDVVNILI
;
A
#
# COMPACT_ATOMS: atom_id res chain seq x y z
N MET A 1 0.93 25.46 34.70
CA MET A 1 0.26 24.17 34.88
C MET A 1 0.69 23.27 33.74
N SER A 2 1.37 22.16 34.02
CA SER A 2 1.66 21.14 33.00
C SER A 2 0.37 20.42 32.67
N ILE A 3 -0.05 20.44 31.41
CA ILE A 3 -1.14 19.59 30.93
C ILE A 3 -0.60 18.15 30.98
N ASP A 4 -1.33 17.25 31.63
CA ASP A 4 -0.97 15.83 31.65
C ASP A 4 -1.19 15.20 30.25
N GLU A 5 -0.48 14.11 30.00
CA GLU A 5 -0.48 13.45 28.68
C GLU A 5 -1.88 12.99 28.25
N GLU A 6 -2.70 12.50 29.19
CA GLU A 6 -4.03 11.97 28.90
C GLU A 6 -5.01 13.09 28.53
N SER A 7 -4.94 14.22 29.25
CA SER A 7 -5.67 15.43 28.86
C SER A 7 -5.31 15.89 27.45
N LEU A 8 -4.02 15.88 27.11
CA LEU A 8 -3.55 16.28 25.77
C LEU A 8 -4.01 15.30 24.68
N LEU A 9 -3.96 13.99 24.95
CA LEU A 9 -4.47 12.94 24.06
C LEU A 9 -5.95 13.16 23.74
N ASN A 10 -6.78 13.45 24.75
CA ASN A 10 -8.20 13.68 24.58
C ASN A 10 -8.51 14.98 23.83
N ILE A 11 -7.73 16.04 24.03
CA ILE A 11 -7.80 17.27 23.23
C ILE A 11 -7.56 16.96 21.74
N TYR A 12 -6.53 16.17 21.42
CA TYR A 12 -6.23 15.80 20.05
C TYR A 12 -7.30 14.90 19.42
N LYS A 13 -7.82 13.90 20.14
CA LYS A 13 -8.93 13.06 19.66
C LYS A 13 -10.14 13.92 19.27
N ASN A 14 -10.58 14.79 20.17
CA ASN A 14 -11.71 15.69 19.93
C ASN A 14 -11.48 16.59 18.72
N ARG A 15 -10.26 17.12 18.57
CA ARG A 15 -9.90 17.95 17.42
C ARG A 15 -9.97 17.17 16.10
N ILE A 16 -9.46 15.94 16.08
CA ILE A 16 -9.43 15.07 14.89
C ILE A 16 -10.86 14.70 14.43
N ILE A 17 -11.76 14.39 15.37
CA ILE A 17 -13.16 14.03 15.06
C ILE A 17 -13.91 15.20 14.42
N GLN A 18 -13.62 16.44 14.84
CA GLN A 18 -14.26 17.65 14.34
C GLN A 18 -13.83 18.05 12.92
N ILE A 19 -12.76 17.45 12.38
CA ILE A 19 -12.32 17.72 11.02
C ILE A 19 -13.27 17.02 10.04
N ASP A 20 -13.77 17.78 9.07
CA ASP A 20 -14.50 17.28 7.92
C ASP A 20 -13.58 17.15 6.69
N THR A 21 -14.09 16.54 5.63
CA THR A 21 -13.42 16.27 4.35
C THR A 21 -13.10 17.50 3.51
N THR A 22 -13.52 18.71 3.93
CA THR A 22 -13.21 19.93 3.19
C THR A 22 -11.71 20.22 3.17
N GLN A 23 -11.19 20.64 2.01
CA GLN A 23 -9.77 20.95 1.85
C GLN A 23 -9.28 21.98 2.87
N LEU A 24 -10.07 23.00 3.18
CA LEU A 24 -9.71 24.02 4.16
C LEU A 24 -9.47 23.43 5.56
N MET A 25 -10.35 22.54 6.03
CA MET A 25 -10.23 21.90 7.34
C MET A 25 -9.04 20.96 7.39
N ILE A 26 -8.80 20.18 6.33
CA ILE A 26 -7.62 19.31 6.20
C ILE A 26 -6.33 20.13 6.30
N VAL A 27 -6.21 21.19 5.51
CA VAL A 27 -5.01 22.06 5.52
C VAL A 27 -4.79 22.72 6.88
N ASN A 28 -5.85 23.22 7.51
CA ASN A 28 -5.77 23.82 8.84
C ASN A 28 -5.34 22.79 9.89
N PHE A 29 -5.83 21.55 9.79
CA PHE A 29 -5.39 20.48 10.68
C PHE A 29 -3.93 20.11 10.44
N THR A 30 -3.47 20.03 9.19
CA THR A 30 -2.05 19.78 8.90
C THR A 30 -1.17 20.88 9.48
N GLN A 31 -1.54 22.16 9.33
CA GLN A 31 -0.81 23.25 9.98
C GLN A 31 -0.76 23.08 11.50
N TYR A 32 -1.88 22.70 12.11
CA TYR A 32 -1.95 22.41 13.53
C TYR A 32 -1.00 21.28 13.96
N VAL A 33 -0.88 20.21 13.18
CA VAL A 33 0.09 19.12 13.42
C VAL A 33 1.52 19.66 13.43
N PHE A 34 1.87 20.51 12.47
CA PHE A 34 3.20 21.11 12.39
C PHE A 34 3.48 22.08 13.54
N SER A 35 2.51 22.87 13.97
CA SER A 35 2.64 23.74 15.15
C SER A 35 2.78 22.96 16.46
N ASN A 36 2.42 21.68 16.48
CA ASN A 36 2.48 20.80 17.66
C ASN A 36 3.51 19.67 17.52
N GLU A 37 4.57 19.87 16.72
CA GLU A 37 5.59 18.83 16.45
C GLU A 37 6.20 18.20 17.72
N LYS A 38 6.33 18.98 18.80
CA LYS A 38 6.86 18.50 20.09
C LYS A 38 6.01 17.39 20.74
N TYR A 39 4.74 17.28 20.35
CA TYR A 39 3.79 16.29 20.86
C TYR A 39 3.35 15.29 19.79
N ILE A 40 4.13 15.15 18.71
CA ILE A 40 3.73 14.39 17.53
C ILE A 40 3.42 12.92 17.80
N ASN A 41 4.12 12.30 18.76
CA ASN A 41 3.86 10.91 19.14
C ASN A 41 2.49 10.75 19.83
N ILE A 42 2.09 11.73 20.65
CA ILE A 42 0.78 11.74 21.31
C ILE A 42 -0.30 12.01 20.25
N LEU A 43 -0.04 12.91 19.31
CA LEU A 43 -0.97 13.26 18.24
C LEU A 43 -1.17 12.09 17.26
N SER A 44 -0.11 11.39 16.85
CA SER A 44 -0.22 10.21 15.98
C SER A 44 -0.92 9.04 16.70
N ARG A 45 -0.68 8.88 18.00
CA ARG A 45 -1.43 7.94 18.85
C ARG A 45 -2.92 8.30 18.92
N ALA A 46 -3.25 9.57 19.16
CA ALA A 46 -4.63 10.05 19.16
C ALA A 46 -5.34 9.72 17.83
N PHE A 47 -4.64 9.94 16.71
CA PHE A 47 -5.15 9.63 15.37
C PHE A 47 -5.45 8.14 15.19
N LYS A 48 -4.54 7.26 15.64
CA LYS A 48 -4.76 5.81 15.61
C LYS A 48 -5.93 5.39 16.49
N GLU A 49 -6.06 5.96 17.69
CA GLU A 49 -7.16 5.66 18.60
C GLU A 49 -8.52 6.12 18.04
N VAL A 50 -8.57 7.27 17.34
CA VAL A 50 -9.79 7.73 16.65
C VAL A 50 -10.25 6.72 15.58
N LEU A 51 -9.30 6.13 14.84
CA LEU A 51 -9.59 5.13 13.80
C LEU A 51 -10.16 3.81 14.36
N GLU A 52 -10.14 3.58 15.67
CA GLU A 52 -10.78 2.41 16.27
C GLU A 52 -12.31 2.56 16.36
N TYR A 53 -12.84 3.79 16.39
CA TYR A 53 -14.27 4.03 16.56
C TYR A 53 -14.92 4.95 15.51
N ASP A 54 -14.18 5.84 14.84
CA ASP A 54 -14.69 6.57 13.68
C ASP A 54 -14.38 5.79 12.39
N THR A 55 -15.44 5.38 11.72
CA THR A 55 -15.42 4.59 10.50
C THR A 55 -15.15 5.41 9.24
N ASN A 56 -15.02 6.73 9.29
CA ASN A 56 -14.76 7.54 8.09
C ASN A 56 -13.28 7.48 7.66
N TYR A 57 -12.81 6.29 7.27
CA TYR A 57 -11.41 6.03 6.95
C TYR A 57 -10.90 6.83 5.76
N LEU A 58 -11.75 7.09 4.76
CA LEU A 58 -11.37 7.87 3.59
C LEU A 58 -11.06 9.33 3.95
N LYS A 59 -11.85 9.95 4.84
CA LYS A 59 -11.55 11.28 5.42
C LYS A 59 -10.15 11.31 6.05
N TYR A 60 -9.86 10.31 6.88
CA TYR A 60 -8.56 10.21 7.55
C TYR A 60 -7.42 9.93 6.59
N LEU A 61 -7.66 9.18 5.52
CA LEU A 61 -6.70 8.96 4.46
C LEU A 61 -6.31 10.28 3.77
N TYR A 62 -7.28 11.14 3.46
CA TYR A 62 -7.02 12.46 2.88
C TYR A 62 -6.24 13.37 3.83
N MET A 63 -6.54 13.34 5.14
CA MET A 63 -5.78 14.08 6.15
C MET A 63 -4.33 13.61 6.21
N LEU A 64 -4.09 12.30 6.29
CA LEU A 64 -2.75 11.71 6.32
C LEU A 64 -1.97 12.01 5.05
N ASN A 65 -2.64 12.02 3.90
CA ASN A 65 -2.03 12.38 2.62
C ASN A 65 -1.44 13.80 2.66
N ASP A 66 -2.20 14.81 3.11
CA ASP A 66 -1.68 16.19 3.20
C ASP A 66 -0.56 16.31 4.25
N ILE A 67 -0.66 15.64 5.40
CA ILE A 67 0.39 15.62 6.44
C ILE A 67 1.70 15.01 5.90
N LEU A 68 1.62 13.85 5.26
CA LEU A 68 2.80 13.10 4.79
C LEU A 68 3.50 13.80 3.63
N GLN A 69 2.73 14.38 2.71
CA GLN A 69 3.30 15.12 1.59
C GLN A 69 4.08 16.36 2.04
N ARG A 70 3.61 17.08 3.06
CA ARG A 70 4.31 18.26 3.58
C ARG A 70 5.46 17.91 4.51
N SER A 71 5.37 16.79 5.23
CA SER A 71 6.35 16.46 6.27
C SER A 71 7.63 15.85 5.74
N LYS A 72 7.62 15.17 4.58
CA LYS A 72 8.83 14.51 4.07
C LYS A 72 10.04 15.43 3.96
N SER A 73 9.87 16.63 3.39
CA SER A 73 10.96 17.59 3.18
C SER A 73 11.14 18.56 4.36
N VAL A 74 10.07 18.85 5.09
CA VAL A 74 10.08 19.90 6.13
C VAL A 74 10.36 19.33 7.52
N ASN A 75 9.81 18.16 7.85
CA ASN A 75 9.89 17.60 9.19
C ASN A 75 9.85 16.05 9.19
N PRO A 76 11.01 15.39 9.10
CA PRO A 76 11.11 13.93 9.09
C PRO A 76 10.51 13.24 10.33
N THR A 77 10.45 13.93 11.47
CA THR A 77 9.86 13.39 12.71
C THR A 77 8.36 13.20 12.56
N ILE A 78 7.66 14.18 11.97
CA ILE A 78 6.24 14.08 11.62
C ILE A 78 6.00 12.93 10.65
N PHE A 79 6.83 12.85 9.60
CA PHE A 79 6.74 11.79 8.61
C PHE A 79 6.86 10.40 9.25
N LYS A 80 7.87 10.20 10.10
CA LYS A 80 8.11 8.94 10.82
C LYS A 80 6.96 8.57 11.76
N ALA A 81 6.37 9.55 12.45
CA ALA A 81 5.27 9.32 13.38
C ALA A 81 3.96 8.90 12.66
N PHE A 82 3.70 9.42 11.47
CA PHE A 82 2.46 9.18 10.73
C PHE A 82 2.55 8.06 9.67
N SER A 83 3.76 7.66 9.25
CA SER A 83 3.95 6.57 8.28
C SER A 83 3.32 5.23 8.70
N PRO A 84 3.32 4.82 9.98
CA PRO A 84 2.60 3.61 10.40
C PRO A 84 1.07 3.79 10.42
N VAL A 85 0.59 5.02 10.57
CA VAL A 85 -0.86 5.32 10.66
C VAL A 85 -1.51 5.22 9.27
N ILE A 86 -0.81 5.63 8.21
CA ILE A 86 -1.31 5.49 6.83
C ILE A 86 -1.48 4.02 6.43
N GLU A 87 -0.53 3.16 6.78
CA GLU A 87 -0.61 1.71 6.54
C GLU A 87 -1.82 1.11 7.26
N TYR A 88 -2.05 1.53 8.51
CA TYR A 88 -3.20 1.11 9.29
C TYR A 88 -4.54 1.50 8.64
N VAL A 89 -4.68 2.74 8.16
CA VAL A 89 -5.90 3.22 7.48
C VAL A 89 -6.15 2.44 6.18
N ILE A 90 -5.11 2.21 5.38
CA ILE A 90 -5.22 1.45 4.12
C ILE A 90 -5.73 0.03 4.39
N ILE A 91 -5.18 -0.66 5.39
CA ILE A 91 -5.64 -2.00 5.78
C ILE A 91 -7.11 -1.98 6.21
N LYS A 92 -7.55 -0.94 6.93
CA LYS A 92 -8.93 -0.81 7.40
C LYS A 92 -9.91 -0.54 6.26
N ILE A 93 -9.54 0.28 5.28
CA ILE A 93 -10.32 0.50 4.05
C ILE A 93 -10.40 -0.81 3.25
N ALA A 94 -9.27 -1.47 3.02
CA ALA A 94 -9.21 -2.71 2.26
C ALA A 94 -10.13 -3.79 2.84
N LYS A 95 -10.22 -3.89 4.18
CA LYS A 95 -11.09 -4.87 4.87
C LYS A 95 -12.58 -4.67 4.59
N ARG A 96 -13.01 -3.47 4.19
CA ARG A 96 -14.41 -3.19 3.85
C ARG A 96 -14.82 -3.68 2.47
N LYS A 97 -13.86 -3.94 1.60
CA LYS A 97 -14.09 -4.38 0.22
C LYS A 97 -14.95 -3.41 -0.61
N ASP A 98 -14.96 -2.13 -0.26
CA ASP A 98 -15.61 -1.08 -1.06
C ASP A 98 -14.70 -0.73 -2.25
N ILE A 99 -15.17 -1.02 -3.47
CA ILE A 99 -14.40 -0.82 -4.70
C ILE A 99 -14.10 0.67 -4.94
N GLY A 100 -15.03 1.56 -4.57
CA GLY A 100 -14.84 3.01 -4.70
C GLY A 100 -13.75 3.49 -3.75
N GLU A 101 -13.81 3.12 -2.47
CA GLU A 101 -12.77 3.50 -1.50
C GLU A 101 -11.40 2.89 -1.85
N ILE A 102 -11.35 1.65 -2.37
CA ILE A 102 -10.11 1.03 -2.84
C ILE A 102 -9.53 1.80 -4.03
N GLY A 103 -10.37 2.27 -4.96
CA GLY A 103 -9.94 3.10 -6.08
C GLY A 103 -9.26 4.39 -5.60
N GLU A 104 -9.85 5.06 -4.61
CA GLU A 104 -9.27 6.27 -3.98
C GLU A 104 -7.93 5.97 -3.27
N VAL A 105 -7.84 4.83 -2.57
CA VAL A 105 -6.60 4.38 -1.93
C VAL A 105 -5.48 4.21 -2.96
N LEU A 106 -5.77 3.54 -4.07
CA LEU A 106 -4.77 3.29 -5.13
C LEU A 106 -4.29 4.61 -5.76
N GLN A 107 -5.20 5.55 -6.01
CA GLN A 107 -4.83 6.89 -6.50
C GLN A 107 -3.90 7.62 -5.53
N ILE A 108 -4.15 7.53 -4.21
CA ILE A 108 -3.28 8.14 -3.20
C ILE A 108 -1.91 7.46 -3.14
N ILE A 109 -1.85 6.14 -3.28
CA ILE A 109 -0.57 5.41 -3.33
C ILE A 109 0.22 5.80 -4.59
N ASP A 110 -0.45 5.99 -5.73
CA ASP A 110 0.17 6.51 -6.95
C ASP A 110 0.76 7.89 -6.71
N LEU A 111 0.02 8.80 -6.05
CA LEU A 111 0.54 10.12 -5.68
C LEU A 111 1.78 10.02 -4.77
N PHE A 112 1.78 9.10 -3.80
CA PHE A 112 2.95 8.88 -2.96
C PHE A 112 4.17 8.41 -3.75
N GLN A 113 3.98 7.56 -4.75
CA GLN A 113 5.07 7.10 -5.59
C GLN A 113 5.56 8.20 -6.53
N THR A 114 4.66 8.87 -7.26
CA THR A 114 4.99 9.91 -8.23
C THR A 114 5.67 11.12 -7.58
N ARG A 115 5.24 11.50 -6.38
CA ARG A 115 5.84 12.61 -5.62
C ARG A 115 7.04 12.17 -4.79
N ASN A 116 7.49 10.92 -4.92
CA ASN A 116 8.54 10.32 -4.13
C ASN A 116 8.33 10.57 -2.63
N ILE A 117 7.12 10.36 -2.10
CA ILE A 117 6.82 10.44 -0.67
C ILE A 117 7.34 9.18 0.03
N PHE A 118 7.00 8.00 -0.50
CA PHE A 118 7.52 6.72 -0.05
C PHE A 118 8.45 6.09 -1.09
N SER A 119 9.21 5.07 -0.68
CA SER A 119 10.00 4.28 -1.63
C SER A 119 9.07 3.45 -2.53
N PRO A 120 9.49 3.12 -3.77
CA PRO A 120 8.71 2.26 -4.65
C PRO A 120 8.30 0.93 -4.00
N GLN A 121 9.20 0.30 -3.24
CA GLN A 121 8.95 -0.96 -2.53
C GLN A 121 7.84 -0.81 -1.48
N PHE A 122 7.83 0.29 -0.74
CA PHE A 122 6.80 0.58 0.24
C PHE A 122 5.45 0.82 -0.44
N CYS A 123 5.41 1.57 -1.55
CA CYS A 123 4.18 1.78 -2.32
C CYS A 123 3.62 0.45 -2.87
N VAL A 124 4.48 -0.44 -3.39
CA VAL A 124 4.05 -1.79 -3.83
C VAL A 124 3.41 -2.57 -2.68
N ARG A 125 4.01 -2.55 -1.49
CA ARG A 125 3.43 -3.21 -0.30
C ARG A 125 2.04 -2.65 0.05
N LEU A 126 1.89 -1.33 0.04
CA LEU A 126 0.59 -0.69 0.30
C LEU A 126 -0.46 -1.08 -0.75
N ARG A 127 -0.10 -1.14 -2.04
CA ARG A 127 -1.02 -1.60 -3.09
C ARG A 127 -1.46 -3.03 -2.84
N VAL A 128 -0.53 -3.92 -2.50
CA VAL A 128 -0.86 -5.31 -2.18
C VAL A 128 -1.84 -5.36 -1.00
N GLN A 129 -1.58 -4.63 0.08
CA GLN A 129 -2.49 -4.59 1.24
C GLN A 129 -3.89 -4.04 0.88
N ALA A 130 -3.96 -3.06 -0.03
CA ALA A 130 -5.22 -2.54 -0.54
C ALA A 130 -5.99 -3.56 -1.40
N SER A 131 -5.27 -4.35 -2.21
CA SER A 131 -5.86 -5.26 -3.21
C SER A 131 -6.15 -6.67 -2.69
N VAL A 132 -5.50 -7.15 -1.62
CA VAL A 132 -5.61 -8.54 -1.11
C VAL A 132 -7.03 -8.94 -0.66
N ASN A 133 -7.97 -7.99 -0.51
CA ASN A 133 -9.34 -8.28 -0.10
C ASN A 133 -10.38 -8.24 -1.24
N GLN A 134 -9.97 -8.00 -2.50
CA GLN A 134 -10.81 -8.32 -3.64
C GLN A 134 -10.80 -9.85 -3.82
N GLU A 135 -11.85 -10.53 -3.35
CA GLU A 135 -11.97 -11.99 -3.47
C GLU A 135 -11.97 -12.42 -4.95
N ILE A 136 -10.82 -12.88 -5.47
CA ILE A 136 -10.73 -13.89 -6.52
C ILE A 136 -9.43 -14.71 -6.32
N SER A 137 -9.57 -16.04 -6.18
CA SER A 137 -8.52 -17.07 -6.39
C SER A 137 -7.42 -17.24 -5.32
N ASP A 138 -6.76 -18.40 -5.30
CA ASP A 138 -5.61 -18.85 -4.47
C ASP A 138 -4.35 -17.95 -4.55
N GLU A 139 -4.44 -16.77 -5.16
CA GLU A 139 -3.38 -15.78 -5.28
C GLU A 139 -2.87 -15.18 -3.94
N PRO A 140 -3.66 -15.02 -2.86
CA PRO A 140 -3.16 -14.44 -1.61
C PRO A 140 -2.04 -15.26 -0.96
N ARG A 141 -2.02 -16.58 -1.16
CA ARG A 141 -0.98 -17.47 -0.64
C ARG A 141 0.30 -17.35 -1.46
N LYS A 142 0.18 -17.47 -2.79
CA LYS A 142 1.27 -17.26 -3.74
C LYS A 142 1.90 -15.87 -3.61
N LEU A 143 1.08 -14.84 -3.36
CA LEU A 143 1.54 -13.47 -3.15
C LEU A 143 2.26 -13.28 -1.81
N ARG A 144 1.79 -13.92 -0.72
CA ARG A 144 2.56 -13.95 0.54
C ARG A 144 3.91 -14.65 0.37
N GLU A 145 3.94 -15.77 -0.34
CA GLU A 145 5.17 -16.51 -0.63
C GLU A 145 6.14 -15.64 -1.47
N PHE A 146 5.63 -14.87 -2.44
CA PHE A 146 6.42 -13.89 -3.20
C PHE A 146 6.94 -12.74 -2.34
N LEU A 147 6.10 -12.16 -1.47
CA LEU A 147 6.56 -11.10 -0.56
C LEU A 147 7.66 -11.59 0.38
N ALA A 148 7.54 -12.80 0.92
CA ALA A 148 8.58 -13.42 1.74
C ALA A 148 9.87 -13.66 0.95
N THR A 149 9.76 -13.99 -0.34
CA THR A 149 10.89 -14.16 -1.28
C THR A 149 11.60 -12.82 -1.51
N CYS A 150 10.85 -11.71 -1.65
CA CYS A 150 11.42 -10.37 -1.74
C CYS A 150 12.09 -9.90 -0.44
N ASP A 151 11.47 -10.14 0.72
CA ASP A 151 12.06 -9.81 2.03
C ASP A 151 13.39 -10.56 2.23
N ARG A 152 13.41 -11.86 1.90
CA ARG A 152 14.65 -12.65 1.93
C ARG A 152 15.72 -12.13 0.97
N ALA A 153 15.34 -11.55 -0.17
CA ALA A 153 16.29 -10.97 -1.11
C ALA A 153 16.99 -9.73 -0.53
N ALA A 154 16.24 -8.89 0.18
CA ALA A 154 16.79 -7.72 0.87
C ALA A 154 17.74 -8.11 2.01
N GLU A 155 17.39 -9.15 2.78
CA GLU A 155 18.27 -9.71 3.83
C GLU A 155 19.58 -10.25 3.25
N LEU A 156 19.50 -11.04 2.19
CA LEU A 156 20.67 -11.61 1.52
C LEU A 156 21.62 -10.54 0.97
N GLU A 157 21.07 -9.43 0.44
CA GLU A 157 21.87 -8.31 -0.04
C GLU A 157 22.62 -7.61 1.11
N GLU A 158 21.98 -7.46 2.27
CA GLU A 158 22.60 -6.87 3.45
C GLU A 158 23.67 -7.78 4.07
N GLU A 159 23.39 -9.08 4.17
CA GLU A 159 24.37 -10.10 4.56
C GLU A 159 25.59 -10.08 3.63
N TYR A 160 25.40 -9.95 2.31
CA TYR A 160 26.49 -9.85 1.35
C TYR A 160 27.36 -8.61 1.59
N LYS A 161 26.76 -7.44 1.83
CA LYS A 161 27.49 -6.20 2.14
C LYS A 161 28.38 -6.34 3.38
N GLN A 162 27.91 -7.06 4.39
CA GLN A 162 28.67 -7.33 5.61
C GLN A 162 29.79 -8.36 5.38
N LEU A 163 29.52 -9.41 4.60
CA LEU A 163 30.48 -10.48 4.32
C LEU A 163 31.64 -10.03 3.44
N VAL A 164 31.41 -9.11 2.49
CA VAL A 164 32.47 -8.53 1.65
C VAL A 164 33.51 -7.76 2.47
N GLN A 165 33.16 -7.28 3.66
CA GLN A 165 34.10 -6.64 4.59
C GLN A 165 34.92 -7.66 5.41
N GLY A 166 34.47 -8.91 5.50
CA GLY A 166 35.04 -9.96 6.36
C GLY A 166 35.90 -11.02 5.65
N ASP A 167 36.10 -10.91 4.33
CA ASP A 167 36.98 -11.75 3.49
C ASP A 167 36.71 -13.28 3.50
N ASP A 168 35.55 -13.71 3.99
CA ASP A 168 35.11 -15.12 4.02
C ASP A 168 34.50 -15.55 2.68
N LYS A 169 35.38 -15.98 1.77
CA LYS A 169 35.03 -16.36 0.38
C LYS A 169 33.98 -17.46 0.27
N GLU A 170 33.92 -18.37 1.24
CA GLU A 170 32.97 -19.49 1.20
C GLU A 170 31.56 -19.04 1.58
N LYS A 171 31.42 -18.18 2.59
CA LYS A 171 30.14 -17.54 2.92
C LYS A 171 29.63 -16.62 1.82
N ILE A 172 30.53 -15.84 1.21
CA ILE A 172 30.19 -14.97 0.07
C ILE A 172 29.62 -15.81 -1.09
N ARG A 173 30.28 -16.93 -1.42
CA ARG A 173 29.82 -17.85 -2.48
C ARG A 173 28.44 -18.45 -2.17
N ASN A 174 28.20 -18.86 -0.93
CA ASN A 174 26.92 -19.44 -0.52
C ASN A 174 25.78 -18.42 -0.55
N ASN A 175 26.02 -17.20 -0.08
CA ASN A 175 25.03 -16.11 -0.14
C ASN A 175 24.67 -15.76 -1.60
N LEU A 176 25.65 -15.67 -2.51
CA LEU A 176 25.38 -15.42 -3.94
C LEU A 176 24.58 -16.55 -4.62
N LEU A 177 24.81 -17.81 -4.24
CA LEU A 177 24.01 -18.94 -4.73
C LEU A 177 22.55 -18.85 -4.25
N GLU A 178 22.32 -18.40 -3.02
CA GLU A 178 20.99 -18.21 -2.46
C GLU A 178 20.27 -17.03 -3.13
N GLN A 179 20.96 -15.90 -3.34
CA GLN A 179 20.43 -14.77 -4.11
C GLN A 179 20.01 -15.19 -5.52
N LYS A 180 20.81 -16.02 -6.19
CA LYS A 180 20.48 -16.55 -7.52
C LYS A 180 19.19 -17.37 -7.51
N LYS A 181 19.04 -18.31 -6.56
CA LYS A 181 17.81 -19.11 -6.41
C LYS A 181 16.60 -18.22 -6.12
N ASN A 182 16.78 -17.21 -5.28
CA ASN A 182 15.73 -16.27 -4.91
C ASN A 182 15.26 -15.44 -6.12
N LEU A 183 16.22 -15.01 -6.95
CA LEU A 183 15.95 -14.32 -8.22
C LEU A 183 15.20 -15.22 -9.22
N GLU A 184 15.57 -16.51 -9.33
CA GLU A 184 14.88 -17.48 -10.18
C GLU A 184 13.41 -17.67 -9.77
N LEU A 185 13.14 -17.72 -8.46
CA LEU A 185 11.78 -17.79 -7.91
C LEU A 185 10.98 -16.50 -8.14
N MET A 186 11.61 -15.33 -8.02
CA MET A 186 10.96 -14.06 -8.36
C MET A 186 10.61 -13.98 -9.86
N ASN A 187 11.50 -14.47 -10.72
CA ASN A 187 11.31 -14.44 -12.17
C ASN A 187 10.23 -15.42 -12.65
N SER A 188 10.09 -16.59 -12.02
CA SER A 188 8.99 -17.51 -12.33
C SER A 188 7.63 -16.93 -11.94
N PHE A 189 7.56 -16.17 -10.84
CA PHE A 189 6.35 -15.46 -10.44
C PHE A 189 5.96 -14.38 -11.46
N HIS A 190 6.95 -13.68 -12.01
CA HIS A 190 6.73 -12.64 -13.01
C HIS A 190 6.26 -13.21 -14.37
N SER A 191 6.78 -14.37 -14.78
CA SER A 191 6.39 -15.01 -16.03
C SER A 191 4.97 -15.60 -16.01
N GLU A 192 4.52 -16.17 -14.88
CA GLU A 192 3.15 -16.66 -14.71
C GLU A 192 2.11 -15.51 -14.82
N ASN A 193 2.39 -14.37 -14.19
CA ASN A 193 1.50 -13.20 -14.25
C ASN A 193 1.50 -12.52 -15.63
N LEU A 194 2.66 -12.47 -16.30
CA LEU A 194 2.75 -11.97 -17.67
C LEU A 194 1.94 -12.85 -18.63
N GLN A 195 2.01 -14.18 -18.50
CA GLN A 195 1.21 -15.12 -19.29
C GLN A 195 -0.29 -14.97 -19.05
N LYS A 196 -0.72 -14.76 -17.79
CA LYS A 196 -2.12 -14.45 -17.47
C LYS A 196 -2.58 -13.16 -18.15
N HIS A 197 -1.79 -12.09 -18.09
CA HIS A 197 -2.09 -10.83 -18.77
C HIS A 197 -2.15 -10.98 -20.30
N MET A 198 -1.24 -11.75 -20.90
CA MET A 198 -1.26 -12.02 -22.35
C MET A 198 -2.51 -12.80 -22.77
N LYS A 199 -2.92 -13.81 -21.99
CA LYS A 199 -4.17 -14.57 -22.22
C LYS A 199 -5.41 -13.66 -22.12
N MET A 200 -5.46 -12.79 -21.10
CA MET A 200 -6.56 -11.83 -20.92
C MET A 200 -6.63 -10.82 -22.07
N ASN A 201 -5.48 -10.30 -22.51
CA ASN A 201 -5.42 -9.36 -23.63
C ASN A 201 -5.85 -10.04 -24.96
N SER A 202 -5.43 -11.29 -25.17
CA SER A 202 -5.90 -12.10 -26.31
C SER A 202 -7.41 -12.30 -26.30
N ALA A 203 -8.00 -12.63 -25.14
CA ALA A 203 -9.45 -12.82 -25.01
C ALA A 203 -10.23 -11.52 -25.28
N CYS A 204 -9.73 -10.38 -24.79
CA CYS A 204 -10.32 -9.07 -25.07
C CYS A 204 -10.27 -8.71 -26.56
N ASN A 205 -9.15 -8.98 -27.25
CA ASN A 205 -9.02 -8.71 -28.68
C ASN A 205 -9.96 -9.58 -29.51
N THR A 206 -10.09 -10.87 -29.20
CA THR A 206 -11.06 -11.76 -29.86
C THR A 206 -12.49 -11.28 -29.67
N TYR A 207 -12.82 -10.70 -28.51
CA TYR A 207 -14.15 -10.14 -28.26
C TYR A 207 -14.42 -8.88 -29.10
N LEU A 208 -13.43 -7.99 -29.20
CA LEU A 208 -13.50 -6.79 -30.04
C LEU A 208 -13.64 -7.14 -31.53
N GLU A 209 -12.92 -8.16 -32.00
CA GLU A 209 -13.04 -8.65 -33.39
C GLU A 209 -14.45 -9.16 -33.70
N LYS A 210 -15.07 -9.91 -32.78
CA LYS A 210 -16.45 -10.41 -32.92
C LYS A 210 -17.50 -9.31 -32.89
N LEU A 211 -17.28 -8.27 -32.08
CA LEU A 211 -18.09 -7.05 -32.08
C LEU A 211 -18.02 -6.33 -33.44
N ASN A 212 -16.81 -6.20 -34.00
CA ASN A 212 -16.58 -5.51 -35.26
C ASN A 212 -17.05 -6.30 -36.48
N SER A 213 -17.13 -7.64 -36.40
CA SER A 213 -17.65 -8.49 -37.48
C SER A 213 -19.18 -8.53 -37.55
N GLY A 214 -19.89 -7.90 -36.59
CA GLY A 214 -21.35 -7.88 -36.55
C GLY A 214 -21.99 -9.19 -36.10
N GLU A 215 -21.22 -10.12 -35.52
CA GLU A 215 -21.76 -11.32 -34.90
C GLU A 215 -22.66 -10.93 -33.71
N ARG A 216 -23.96 -11.26 -33.79
CA ARG A 216 -24.88 -11.04 -32.68
C ARG A 216 -24.57 -12.01 -31.53
N PHE A 217 -24.09 -11.48 -30.42
CA PHE A 217 -23.96 -12.22 -29.17
C PHE A 217 -25.35 -12.64 -28.66
N ARG A 218 -25.56 -13.94 -28.42
CA ARG A 218 -26.82 -14.45 -27.84
C ARG A 218 -27.02 -14.02 -26.38
N ARG A 219 -25.96 -13.60 -25.67
CA ARG A 219 -25.96 -12.93 -24.35
C ARG A 219 -24.70 -12.08 -24.20
N ILE A 220 -24.80 -10.96 -23.46
CA ILE A 220 -23.64 -10.23 -22.93
C ILE A 220 -22.90 -11.18 -21.98
N PRO A 221 -21.58 -11.42 -22.11
CA PRO A 221 -20.85 -12.27 -21.19
C PRO A 221 -20.91 -11.67 -19.79
N ARG A 222 -21.32 -12.46 -18.81
CA ARG A 222 -21.13 -12.09 -17.40
C ARG A 222 -19.65 -12.21 -17.07
N GLN A 223 -19.21 -11.55 -16.01
CA GLN A 223 -17.82 -11.62 -15.53
C GLN A 223 -17.35 -13.08 -15.35
N ASP A 224 -18.28 -13.99 -15.01
CA ASP A 224 -18.07 -15.44 -14.88
C ASP A 224 -17.80 -16.17 -16.21
N ASP A 225 -18.29 -15.64 -17.34
CA ASP A 225 -18.08 -16.24 -18.67
C ASP A 225 -16.64 -16.02 -19.17
N VAL A 226 -15.97 -14.97 -18.69
CA VAL A 226 -14.53 -14.72 -18.96
C VAL A 226 -13.66 -15.66 -18.12
N VAL A 227 -14.10 -16.02 -16.92
CA VAL A 227 -13.40 -16.94 -16.02
C VAL A 227 -13.48 -18.39 -16.53
N ASN A 228 -14.59 -18.81 -17.15
CA ASN A 228 -14.72 -20.15 -17.71
C ASN A 228 -13.91 -20.40 -19.00
N ILE A 229 -13.38 -19.36 -19.64
CA ILE A 229 -12.42 -19.49 -20.75
C ILE A 229 -10.99 -19.77 -20.22
N LEU A 230 -10.78 -19.65 -18.90
CA LEU A 230 -9.47 -19.75 -18.24
C LEU A 230 -9.21 -21.07 -17.51
N ILE A 231 -10.07 -22.10 -17.68
CA ILE A 231 -9.80 -23.50 -17.27
C ILE A 231 -9.43 -24.31 -18.51
#